data_AF-A0A923QD39-F1
#
_entry.id   AF-A0A923QD39-F1
#
_cell.length_a   1.000
_cell.length_b   1.000
_cell.length_c   1.000
_cell.angle_alpha   90.00
_cell.angle_beta   90.00
_cell.angle_gamma   90.00
#
_symmetry.space_group_name_H-M   'P 1'
#
loop_
_entity.id
_entity.type
_entity.pdbx_description
1 polymer ?
#
loop_
_entity_poly.entity_id
_entity_poly.type
_entity_poly.pdbx_seq_one_letter_code
_entity_poly.pdbx_strand_id
1 'polypeptide(L)'
;MLHWPVEPSVVAPFLPAGTRPDVLDGVTYVGLIPFVMSRVSLLGTPPLPYLSRFAETNVRLYATDDQGRRGVVFRSLEAARLLPVLTAQAAYALPYRWARMRVRHGVDTVAYETSRRWPGPRGAGGRIVVRPGAPVAADELSLFLTARWGLFSRLPGGRTAWAPVAHDPWPLHRAELLELTDDLVTTAGLPAPTGAPHVLWTPGVDVRFGRPRLA
;
A
#
# COMPACT_ATOMS: atom_id res chain seq x y z
N MET A 1 -1.34 -7.91 5.19
CA MET A 1 -1.81 -7.41 3.89
C MET A 1 -3.22 -7.94 3.72
N LEU A 2 -4.22 -7.07 3.64
CA LEU A 2 -5.62 -7.45 3.46
C LEU A 2 -6.04 -7.02 2.06
N HIS A 3 -6.66 -7.92 1.30
CA HIS A 3 -7.08 -7.65 -0.07
C HIS A 3 -8.50 -8.13 -0.31
N TRP A 4 -9.35 -7.24 -0.83
CA TRP A 4 -10.72 -7.59 -1.19
C TRP A 4 -10.88 -7.60 -2.71
N PRO A 5 -11.48 -8.66 -3.28
CA PRO A 5 -11.86 -8.66 -4.68
C PRO A 5 -12.97 -7.63 -4.89
N VAL A 6 -12.88 -6.88 -5.98
CA VAL A 6 -13.86 -5.88 -6.38
C VAL A 6 -14.03 -5.89 -7.90
N GLU A 7 -15.20 -5.42 -8.35
CA GLU A 7 -15.45 -5.19 -9.76
C GLU A 7 -14.48 -4.14 -10.34
N PRO A 8 -13.86 -4.37 -11.52
CA PRO A 8 -12.94 -3.42 -12.12
C PRO A 8 -13.51 -2.01 -12.31
N SER A 9 -14.82 -1.92 -12.60
CA SER A 9 -15.54 -0.66 -12.75
C SER A 9 -15.56 0.20 -11.49
N VAL A 10 -15.45 -0.41 -10.30
CA VAL A 10 -15.41 0.30 -9.02
C VAL A 10 -14.11 1.08 -8.87
N VAL A 11 -12.98 0.52 -9.31
CA VAL A 11 -11.66 1.14 -9.12
C VAL A 11 -11.22 2.01 -10.29
N ALA A 12 -11.73 1.75 -11.50
CA ALA A 12 -11.33 2.44 -12.73
C ALA A 12 -11.36 3.98 -12.63
N PRO A 13 -12.39 4.63 -12.03
CA PRO A 13 -12.43 6.10 -11.91
C PRO A 13 -11.29 6.69 -11.07
N PHE A 14 -10.68 5.88 -10.20
CA PHE A 14 -9.62 6.30 -9.28
C PHE A 14 -8.22 6.16 -9.86
N LEU A 15 -8.08 5.53 -11.03
CA LEU A 15 -6.79 5.28 -11.67
C LEU A 15 -6.30 6.49 -12.47
N PRO A 16 -4.98 6.69 -12.62
CA PRO A 16 -4.44 7.72 -13.50
C PRO A 16 -4.84 7.54 -14.97
N ALA A 17 -4.85 8.62 -15.74
CA ALA A 17 -5.16 8.58 -17.17
C ALA A 17 -4.17 7.66 -17.93
N GLY A 18 -4.65 6.93 -18.94
CA GLY A 18 -3.80 5.96 -19.66
C GLY A 18 -3.49 4.69 -18.88
N THR A 19 -4.16 4.45 -17.75
CA THR A 19 -4.10 3.18 -17.02
C THR A 19 -5.49 2.58 -16.89
N ARG A 20 -5.55 1.25 -16.78
CA ARG A 20 -6.76 0.46 -16.57
C ARG A 20 -6.58 -0.47 -15.37
N PRO A 21 -7.66 -0.94 -14.73
CA PRO A 21 -7.53 -1.92 -13.66
C PRO A 21 -6.78 -3.15 -14.15
N ASP A 22 -5.82 -3.61 -13.35
CA ASP A 22 -5.20 -4.92 -13.57
C ASP A 22 -6.15 -5.99 -13.02
N VAL A 23 -6.43 -7.02 -13.81
CA VAL A 23 -7.52 -7.97 -13.56
C VAL A 23 -6.96 -9.39 -13.49
N LEU A 24 -7.43 -10.16 -12.52
CA LEU A 24 -7.21 -11.59 -12.39
C LEU A 24 -8.58 -12.25 -12.24
N ASP A 25 -8.89 -13.23 -13.10
CA ASP A 25 -10.16 -13.96 -13.08
C ASP A 25 -11.42 -13.07 -13.07
N GLY A 26 -11.38 -11.99 -13.85
CA GLY A 26 -12.49 -11.04 -13.98
C GLY A 26 -12.61 -10.00 -12.87
N VAL A 27 -11.86 -10.13 -11.77
CA VAL A 27 -11.87 -9.18 -10.64
C VAL A 27 -10.56 -8.41 -10.53
N THR A 28 -10.61 -7.28 -9.84
CA THR A 28 -9.41 -6.59 -9.34
C THR A 28 -9.47 -6.48 -7.83
N TYR A 29 -8.51 -5.79 -7.20
CA TYR A 29 -8.37 -5.81 -5.75
C TYR A 29 -8.13 -4.43 -5.15
N VAL A 30 -8.74 -4.20 -3.99
CA VAL A 30 -8.37 -3.12 -3.07
C VAL A 30 -7.51 -3.70 -1.96
N GLY A 31 -6.32 -3.14 -1.75
CA GLY A 31 -5.40 -3.56 -0.69
C GLY A 31 -5.34 -2.57 0.47
N LEU A 32 -5.45 -3.06 1.70
CA LEU A 32 -5.12 -2.34 2.93
C LEU A 32 -3.88 -2.98 3.56
N ILE A 33 -2.77 -2.25 3.53
CA ILE A 33 -1.44 -2.79 3.80
C ILE A 33 -0.79 -2.01 4.95
N PRO A 34 -0.95 -2.46 6.20
CA PRO A 34 -0.18 -1.95 7.31
C PRO A 34 1.20 -2.63 7.36
N PHE A 35 2.26 -1.85 7.56
CA PHE A 35 3.62 -2.36 7.67
C PHE A 35 4.53 -1.36 8.39
N VAL A 36 5.76 -1.76 8.65
CA VAL A 36 6.80 -0.90 9.20
C VAL A 36 7.87 -0.71 8.13
N MET A 37 8.04 0.52 7.67
CA MET A 37 9.22 0.95 6.94
C MET A 37 10.44 0.86 7.86
N SER A 38 11.54 0.31 7.36
CA SER A 38 12.82 0.26 8.08
C SER A 38 13.97 0.59 7.13
N ARG A 39 15.06 1.18 7.64
CA ARG A 39 16.27 1.53 6.87
C ARG A 39 16.00 2.41 5.63
N VAL A 40 14.99 3.28 5.69
CA VAL A 40 14.70 4.21 4.59
C VAL A 40 15.91 5.12 4.35
N SER A 41 16.46 5.07 3.13
CA SER A 41 17.56 5.92 2.66
C SER A 41 17.13 6.67 1.40
N LEU A 42 17.55 7.93 1.29
CA LEU A 42 17.37 8.72 0.08
C LEU A 42 18.69 8.72 -0.68
N LEU A 43 18.70 8.23 -1.93
CA LEU A 43 19.84 8.36 -2.85
C LEU A 43 21.20 7.92 -2.25
N GLY A 44 21.22 6.83 -1.48
CA GLY A 44 22.46 6.29 -0.90
C GLY A 44 22.95 7.00 0.37
N THR A 45 22.18 7.94 0.93
CA THR A 45 22.49 8.51 2.25
C THR A 45 22.28 7.48 3.37
N PRO A 46 23.11 7.50 4.44
CA PRO A 46 22.91 6.59 5.56
C PRO A 46 21.53 6.81 6.20
N PRO A 47 20.85 5.73 6.63
CA PRO A 47 19.52 5.84 7.22
C PRO A 47 19.58 6.69 8.49
N LEU A 48 18.86 7.81 8.51
CA LEU A 48 18.80 8.66 9.69
C LEU A 48 18.01 7.95 10.79
N PRO A 49 18.51 7.86 12.05
CA PRO A 49 17.93 7.01 13.10
C PRO A 49 16.43 7.25 13.36
N TYR A 50 15.99 8.50 13.27
CA TYR A 50 14.59 8.89 13.52
C TYR A 50 13.67 8.76 12.29
N LEU A 51 14.23 8.90 11.09
CA LEU A 51 13.47 8.98 9.83
C LEU A 51 13.42 7.64 9.09
N SER A 52 14.29 6.70 9.44
CA SER A 52 14.46 5.44 8.73
C SER A 52 13.51 4.33 9.18
N ARG A 53 12.87 4.45 10.36
CA ARG A 53 11.90 3.47 10.86
C ARG A 53 10.57 4.11 11.27
N PHE A 54 9.49 3.72 10.60
CA PHE A 54 8.15 4.21 10.91
C PHE A 54 7.06 3.27 10.41
N ALA A 55 5.89 3.32 11.05
CA ALA A 55 4.72 2.61 10.58
C ALA A 55 4.11 3.36 9.38
N GLU A 56 3.63 2.59 8.41
CA GLU A 56 2.88 3.07 7.26
C GLU A 56 1.67 2.15 7.02
N THR A 57 0.55 2.72 6.57
CA THR A 57 -0.61 1.97 6.11
C THR A 57 -1.08 2.54 4.80
N ASN A 58 -1.10 1.72 3.75
CA ASN A 58 -1.54 2.15 2.43
C ASN A 58 -2.85 1.49 2.01
N VAL A 59 -3.69 2.31 1.35
CA VAL A 59 -4.81 1.85 0.54
C VAL A 59 -4.31 1.88 -0.90
N ARG A 60 -4.18 0.70 -1.52
CA ARG A 60 -3.61 0.55 -2.86
C ARG A 60 -4.55 -0.17 -3.82
N LEU A 61 -4.48 0.24 -5.08
CA LEU A 61 -5.16 -0.35 -6.23
C LEU A 61 -4.12 -0.93 -7.18
N TYR A 62 -4.57 -1.77 -8.11
CA TYR A 62 -3.71 -2.41 -9.11
C TYR A 62 -4.08 -1.93 -10.51
N ALA A 63 -3.07 -1.48 -11.24
CA ALA A 63 -3.25 -0.90 -12.55
C ALA A 63 -2.21 -1.44 -13.54
N THR A 64 -2.61 -1.45 -14.81
CA THR A 64 -1.71 -1.67 -15.94
C THR A 64 -1.93 -0.58 -16.98
N ASP A 65 -0.90 -0.25 -17.75
CA ASP A 65 -1.00 0.69 -18.86
C ASP A 65 -0.97 -0.03 -20.23
N ASP A 66 -1.00 0.76 -21.29
CA ASP A 66 -0.96 0.27 -22.67
C ASP A 66 0.39 -0.35 -23.06
N GLN A 67 1.44 -0.08 -22.28
CA GLN A 67 2.76 -0.71 -22.43
C GLN A 67 2.85 -2.04 -21.67
N GLY A 68 1.79 -2.46 -20.99
CA GLY A 68 1.77 -3.68 -20.17
C GLY A 68 2.54 -3.56 -18.85
N ARG A 69 2.95 -2.35 -18.45
CA ARG A 69 3.61 -2.13 -17.16
C ARG A 69 2.57 -2.30 -16.05
N ARG A 70 2.82 -3.23 -15.13
CA ARG A 70 1.94 -3.50 -13.98
C ARG A 70 2.45 -2.76 -12.76
N GLY A 71 1.56 -2.11 -12.04
CA GLY A 71 1.93 -1.28 -10.91
C GLY A 71 0.80 -1.06 -9.92
N VAL A 72 1.16 -0.40 -8.83
CA VAL A 72 0.21 0.02 -7.81
C VAL A 72 -0.14 1.49 -7.97
N VAL A 73 -1.36 1.84 -7.56
CA VAL A 73 -1.82 3.22 -7.39
C VAL A 73 -2.22 3.38 -5.93
N PHE A 74 -1.58 4.31 -5.22
CA PHE A 74 -1.95 4.62 -3.85
C PHE A 74 -3.12 5.61 -3.81
N ARG A 75 -4.10 5.33 -2.96
CA ARG A 75 -5.25 6.22 -2.69
C ARG A 75 -5.14 6.92 -1.34
N SER A 76 -4.53 6.26 -0.37
CA SER A 76 -4.14 6.84 0.91
C SER A 76 -2.85 6.19 1.39
N LEU A 77 -1.99 6.98 2.03
CA LEU A 77 -0.72 6.55 2.62
C LEU A 77 -0.62 7.17 4.02
N GLU A 78 -1.14 6.51 5.05
CA GLU A 78 -0.97 6.94 6.43
C GLU A 78 0.46 6.67 6.88
N ALA A 79 1.17 7.67 7.39
CA ALA A 79 2.53 7.49 7.89
C ALA A 79 2.78 8.24 9.20
N ALA A 80 3.54 7.61 10.08
CA ALA A 80 3.84 8.17 11.41
C ALA A 80 4.83 9.34 11.38
N ARG A 81 5.60 9.51 10.29
CA ARG A 81 6.67 10.52 10.16
C ARG A 81 6.40 11.50 9.02
N LEU A 82 6.34 12.78 9.36
CA LEU A 82 5.98 13.87 8.43
C LEU A 82 7.08 14.21 7.40
N LEU A 83 8.37 14.07 7.76
CA LEU A 83 9.47 14.45 6.87
C LEU A 83 9.63 13.52 5.64
N PRO A 84 9.63 12.18 5.78
CA PRO A 84 9.63 11.26 4.63
C PRO A 84 8.35 11.37 3.78
N VAL A 85 7.22 11.65 4.44
CA VAL A 85 5.94 11.98 3.80
C VAL A 85 6.10 13.17 2.84
N LEU A 86 6.67 14.27 3.31
CA LEU A 86 6.79 15.51 2.53
C LEU A 86 7.76 15.34 1.35
N THR A 87 8.88 14.64 1.53
CA THR A 87 9.84 14.37 0.42
C THR A 87 9.28 13.41 -0.61
N ALA A 88 8.60 12.33 -0.19
CA ALA A 88 7.97 11.40 -1.12
C ALA A 88 6.75 12.03 -1.83
N GLN A 89 5.96 12.84 -1.13
CA GLN A 89 4.85 13.58 -1.72
C GLN A 89 5.33 14.59 -2.77
N ALA A 90 6.43 15.30 -2.51
CA ALA A 90 7.01 16.24 -3.46
C ALA A 90 7.63 15.54 -4.68
N ALA A 91 8.28 14.37 -4.50
CA ALA A 91 8.97 13.68 -5.59
C ALA A 91 8.04 12.79 -6.45
N TYR A 92 7.01 12.18 -5.85
CA TYR A 92 6.18 11.16 -6.51
C TYR A 92 4.69 11.54 -6.60
N ALA A 93 4.29 12.73 -6.13
CA ALA A 93 2.89 13.18 -6.07
C ALA A 93 1.96 12.20 -5.33
N LEU A 94 2.45 11.62 -4.23
CA LEU A 94 1.75 10.59 -3.47
C LEU A 94 0.76 11.16 -2.45
N PRO A 95 -0.38 10.48 -2.20
CA PRO A 95 -1.41 10.93 -1.26
C PRO A 95 -1.03 10.63 0.20
N TYR A 96 0.15 11.08 0.64
CA TYR A 96 0.57 10.89 2.01
C TYR A 96 -0.28 11.67 3.00
N ARG A 97 -0.57 11.02 4.12
CA ARG A 97 -1.38 11.50 5.23
C ARG A 97 -0.58 11.30 6.52
N TRP A 98 -0.43 12.35 7.31
CA TRP A 98 0.22 12.25 8.59
C TRP A 98 -0.73 11.64 9.62
N ALA A 99 -0.30 10.54 10.25
CA ALA A 99 -1.09 9.77 11.20
C ALA A 99 -0.37 9.54 12.53
N ARG A 100 -1.14 9.36 13.61
CA ARG A 100 -0.66 8.69 14.82
C ARG A 100 -0.77 7.19 14.56
N MET A 101 0.33 6.46 14.69
CA MET A 101 0.34 5.01 14.46
C MET A 101 1.01 4.26 15.61
N ARG A 102 0.57 3.03 15.85
CA ARG A 102 1.18 2.10 16.81
C ARG A 102 1.26 0.73 16.19
N VAL A 103 2.37 0.04 16.44
CA VAL A 103 2.56 -1.36 16.07
C VAL A 103 2.97 -2.11 17.33
N ARG A 104 2.23 -3.17 17.66
CA ARG A 104 2.47 -4.01 18.83
C ARG A 104 2.66 -5.45 18.38
N HIS A 105 3.74 -6.06 18.84
CA HIS A 105 4.00 -7.48 18.65
C HIS A 105 3.60 -8.20 19.95
N GLY A 106 2.62 -9.09 19.84
CA GLY A 106 2.27 -10.05 20.90
C GLY A 106 3.12 -11.32 20.78
N VAL A 107 2.72 -12.37 21.48
CA VAL A 107 3.39 -13.69 21.42
C VAL A 107 3.27 -14.29 20.01
N ASP A 108 2.06 -14.28 19.45
CA ASP A 108 1.70 -14.88 18.17
C ASP A 108 0.96 -13.90 17.24
N THR A 109 0.77 -12.65 17.67
CA THR A 109 -0.03 -11.65 16.96
C THR A 109 0.74 -10.38 16.67
N VAL A 110 0.32 -9.67 15.62
CA VAL A 110 0.78 -8.32 15.33
C VAL A 110 -0.43 -7.41 15.18
N ALA A 111 -0.44 -6.31 15.95
CA ALA A 111 -1.49 -5.30 15.92
C ALA A 111 -0.96 -4.00 15.32
N TYR A 112 -1.71 -3.45 14.37
CA TYR A 112 -1.46 -2.17 13.71
C TYR A 112 -2.61 -1.23 14.02
N GLU A 113 -2.29 -0.03 14.49
CA GLU A 113 -3.25 1.04 14.74
C GLU A 113 -2.82 2.28 13.96
N THR A 114 -3.79 2.97 13.37
CA THR A 114 -3.58 4.23 12.69
C THR A 114 -4.74 5.19 12.96
N SER A 115 -4.45 6.48 13.10
CA SER A 115 -5.44 7.55 13.20
C SER A 115 -4.88 8.83 12.60
N ARG A 116 -5.49 9.26 11.50
CA ARG A 116 -5.07 10.40 10.68
C ARG A 116 -5.14 11.69 11.49
N ARG A 117 -4.07 12.46 11.42
CA ARG A 117 -4.00 13.81 12.01
C ARG A 117 -4.26 14.89 10.98
N TRP A 118 -3.68 14.74 9.80
CA TRP A 118 -3.75 15.70 8.71
C TRP A 118 -3.29 15.09 7.37
N PRO A 119 -3.84 15.52 6.23
CA PRO A 119 -5.04 16.36 6.06
C PRO A 119 -6.31 15.63 6.53
N GLY A 120 -7.47 16.29 6.47
CA GLY A 120 -8.73 15.69 6.92
C GLY A 120 -9.19 14.47 6.11
N PRO A 121 -10.25 13.77 6.55
CA PRO A 121 -10.89 13.91 7.86
C PRO A 121 -9.97 13.43 8.99
N ARG A 122 -9.92 14.19 10.09
CA ARG A 122 -9.10 13.85 11.26
C ARG A 122 -9.76 12.70 12.00
N GLY A 123 -8.97 11.74 12.47
CA GLY A 123 -9.46 10.56 13.17
C GLY A 123 -9.53 9.31 12.28
N ALA A 124 -9.69 9.49 10.96
CA ALA A 124 -9.77 8.39 10.00
C ALA A 124 -8.62 7.40 10.18
N GLY A 125 -8.91 6.12 10.22
CA GLY A 125 -7.97 5.09 10.56
C GLY A 125 -8.67 3.81 10.98
N GLY A 126 -8.02 3.10 11.89
CA GLY A 126 -8.48 1.77 12.25
C GLY A 126 -7.46 0.97 13.03
N ARG A 127 -7.85 -0.26 13.33
CA ARG A 127 -7.07 -1.26 14.03
C ARG A 127 -7.17 -2.59 13.29
N ILE A 128 -6.02 -3.18 13.03
CA ILE A 128 -5.86 -4.47 12.36
C ILE A 128 -5.04 -5.36 13.27
N VAL A 129 -5.58 -6.52 13.65
CA VAL A 129 -4.84 -7.54 14.39
C VAL A 129 -4.80 -8.82 13.57
N VAL A 130 -3.59 -9.32 13.32
CA VAL A 130 -3.37 -10.56 12.59
C VAL A 130 -2.54 -11.54 13.39
N ARG A 131 -2.76 -12.83 13.16
CA ARG A 131 -1.87 -13.92 13.58
C ARG A 131 -1.14 -14.47 12.35
N PRO A 132 0.16 -14.19 12.19
CA PRO A 132 0.96 -14.83 11.15
C PRO A 132 0.98 -16.35 11.33
N GLY A 133 0.83 -17.07 10.22
CA GLY A 133 0.85 -18.53 10.16
C GLY A 133 2.06 -19.07 9.41
N ALA A 134 1.90 -20.26 8.82
CA ALA A 134 2.97 -20.94 8.09
C ALA A 134 3.40 -20.16 6.82
N PRO A 135 4.68 -20.26 6.42
CA PRO A 135 5.13 -19.82 5.11
C PRO A 135 4.31 -20.47 4.00
N VAL A 136 4.10 -19.74 2.91
CA VAL A 136 3.43 -20.24 1.71
C VAL A 136 4.23 -19.91 0.46
N ALA A 137 4.21 -20.84 -0.49
CA ALA A 137 4.68 -20.56 -1.84
C ALA A 137 3.76 -19.55 -2.52
N ALA A 138 4.32 -18.74 -3.42
CA ALA A 138 3.52 -17.79 -4.17
C ALA A 138 2.64 -18.53 -5.18
N ASP A 139 1.32 -18.38 -5.03
CA ASP A 139 0.33 -18.77 -6.03
C ASP A 139 0.00 -17.61 -6.97
N GLU A 140 -0.87 -17.84 -7.94
CA GLU A 140 -1.23 -16.83 -8.95
C GLU A 140 -1.79 -15.54 -8.32
N LEU A 141 -2.68 -15.68 -7.33
CA LEU A 141 -3.24 -14.53 -6.62
C LEU A 141 -2.17 -13.80 -5.82
N SER A 142 -1.31 -14.51 -5.08
CA SER A 142 -0.26 -13.90 -4.28
C SER A 142 0.76 -13.17 -5.17
N LEU A 143 1.12 -13.74 -6.32
CA LEU A 143 1.95 -13.09 -7.34
C LEU A 143 1.26 -11.86 -7.90
N PHE A 144 -0.03 -11.95 -8.26
CA PHE A 144 -0.81 -10.79 -8.67
C PHE A 144 -0.78 -9.71 -7.58
N LEU A 145 -0.96 -10.03 -6.31
CA LEU A 145 -1.02 -9.00 -5.26
C LEU A 145 0.36 -8.38 -4.95
N THR A 146 1.46 -9.11 -5.12
CA THR A 146 2.78 -8.72 -4.60
C THR A 146 3.81 -8.37 -5.67
N ALA A 147 3.74 -8.99 -6.86
CA ALA A 147 4.69 -8.79 -7.94
C ALA A 147 4.34 -7.51 -8.72
N ARG A 148 4.76 -6.38 -8.16
CA ARG A 148 4.42 -5.02 -8.61
C ARG A 148 5.68 -4.19 -8.79
N TRP A 149 6.10 -4.07 -10.05
CA TRP A 149 7.34 -3.38 -10.45
C TRP A 149 7.14 -1.93 -10.85
N GLY A 150 5.96 -1.37 -10.57
CA GLY A 150 5.59 -0.03 -10.96
C GLY A 150 4.77 0.67 -9.90
N LEU A 151 4.97 1.99 -9.81
CA LEU A 151 4.12 2.90 -9.06
C LEU A 151 3.57 3.93 -10.05
N PHE A 152 2.26 3.93 -10.22
CA PHE A 152 1.57 4.95 -11.00
C PHE A 152 1.06 6.04 -10.05
N SER A 153 1.28 7.30 -10.41
CA SER A 153 0.73 8.44 -9.69
C SER A 153 0.18 9.49 -10.65
N ARG A 154 -0.78 10.27 -10.16
CA ARG A 154 -1.36 11.39 -10.91
C ARG A 154 -0.62 12.66 -10.52
N LEU A 155 0.08 13.25 -11.49
CA LEU A 155 0.76 14.52 -11.33
C LEU A 155 -0.24 15.69 -11.36
N PRO A 156 0.14 16.87 -10.84
CA PRO A 156 -0.56 18.12 -11.11
C PRO A 156 -0.78 18.32 -12.62
N GLY A 157 -1.98 18.75 -13.01
CA GLY A 157 -2.38 18.87 -14.42
C GLY A 157 -2.89 17.58 -15.05
N GLY A 158 -3.11 16.52 -14.28
CA GLY A 158 -3.81 15.30 -14.74
C GLY A 158 -2.95 14.28 -15.48
N ARG A 159 -1.66 14.57 -15.69
CA ARG A 159 -0.71 13.65 -16.31
C ARG A 159 -0.40 12.46 -15.39
N THR A 160 -0.08 11.32 -16.00
CA THR A 160 0.34 10.12 -15.27
C THR A 160 1.85 10.06 -15.20
N ALA A 161 2.38 9.79 -14.00
CA ALA A 161 3.76 9.41 -13.80
C ALA A 161 3.83 7.91 -13.50
N TRP A 162 4.95 7.32 -13.89
CA TRP A 162 5.34 5.96 -13.54
C TRP A 162 6.74 5.97 -12.94
N ALA A 163 6.92 5.27 -11.83
CA ALA A 163 8.22 5.00 -11.23
C ALA A 163 8.46 3.48 -11.17
N PRO A 164 9.66 3.00 -11.56
CA PRO A 164 9.99 1.59 -11.38
C PRO A 164 10.13 1.26 -9.89
N VAL A 165 9.65 0.10 -9.51
CA VAL A 165 9.80 -0.48 -8.17
C VAL A 165 10.59 -1.78 -8.32
N ALA A 166 11.68 -1.91 -7.58
CA ALA A 166 12.46 -3.13 -7.54
C ALA A 166 12.38 -3.72 -6.13
N HIS A 167 12.07 -5.01 -6.06
CA HIS A 167 12.04 -5.80 -4.83
C HIS A 167 12.26 -7.27 -5.19
N ASP A 168 12.80 -8.03 -4.26
CA ASP A 168 12.87 -9.49 -4.38
C ASP A 168 11.46 -10.11 -4.19
N PRO A 169 11.25 -11.38 -4.58
CA PRO A 169 10.02 -12.08 -4.24
C PRO A 169 9.71 -11.99 -2.74
N TRP A 170 8.47 -11.70 -2.40
CA TRP A 170 8.08 -11.49 -1.00
C TRP A 170 8.09 -12.83 -0.26
N PRO A 171 8.72 -12.93 0.92
CA PRO A 171 8.55 -14.11 1.77
C PRO A 171 7.14 -14.07 2.38
N LEU A 172 6.24 -14.91 1.87
CA LEU A 172 4.83 -14.88 2.22
C LEU A 172 4.47 -15.93 3.26
N HIS A 173 3.55 -15.55 4.14
CA HIS A 173 2.90 -16.41 5.10
C HIS A 173 1.38 -16.22 4.96
N ARG A 174 0.63 -17.30 5.22
CA ARG A 174 -0.78 -17.15 5.56
C ARG A 174 -0.90 -16.35 6.85
N ALA A 175 -1.99 -15.61 7.01
CA ALA A 175 -2.29 -14.99 8.28
C ALA A 175 -3.80 -15.04 8.54
N GLU A 176 -4.15 -15.18 9.81
CA GLU A 176 -5.52 -15.10 10.27
C GLU A 176 -5.82 -13.65 10.67
N LEU A 177 -6.95 -13.11 10.22
CA LEU A 177 -7.44 -11.80 10.65
C LEU A 177 -8.28 -11.97 11.90
N LEU A 178 -7.82 -11.39 13.02
CA LEU A 178 -8.49 -11.49 14.32
C LEU A 178 -9.38 -10.29 14.62
N GLU A 179 -8.98 -9.11 14.15
CA GLU A 179 -9.70 -7.88 14.35
C GLU A 179 -9.48 -6.95 13.16
N LEU A 180 -10.56 -6.35 12.67
CA LEU A 180 -10.52 -5.30 11.67
C LEU A 180 -11.55 -4.22 12.00
N THR A 181 -11.04 -3.03 12.28
CA THR A 181 -11.77 -1.78 12.14
C THR A 181 -11.01 -0.92 11.15
N ASP A 182 -11.69 -0.40 10.14
CA ASP A 182 -11.08 0.46 9.13
C ASP A 182 -12.13 1.41 8.55
N ASP A 183 -11.76 2.68 8.41
CA ASP A 183 -12.46 3.63 7.55
C ASP A 183 -11.55 4.21 6.46
N LEU A 184 -10.28 3.78 6.34
CA LEU A 184 -9.34 4.35 5.37
C LEU A 184 -9.75 4.03 3.94
N VAL A 185 -10.29 2.84 3.67
CA VAL A 185 -10.76 2.48 2.32
C VAL A 185 -11.87 3.44 1.88
N THR A 186 -12.87 3.65 2.75
CA THR A 186 -13.99 4.55 2.46
C THR A 186 -13.57 6.01 2.40
N THR A 187 -12.70 6.44 3.32
CA THR A 187 -12.09 7.78 3.33
C THR A 187 -11.24 8.04 2.08
N ALA A 188 -10.72 7.00 1.43
CA ALA A 188 -9.98 7.10 0.17
C ALA A 188 -10.89 7.22 -1.07
N GLY A 189 -12.21 7.19 -0.87
CA GLY A 189 -13.26 7.33 -1.88
C GLY A 189 -13.83 6.02 -2.42
N LEU A 190 -13.33 4.87 -1.96
CA LEU A 190 -13.79 3.56 -2.42
C LEU A 190 -15.02 3.10 -1.62
N PRO A 191 -15.86 2.20 -2.15
CA PRO A 191 -16.91 1.56 -1.37
C PRO A 191 -16.33 0.79 -0.17
N ALA A 192 -17.14 0.61 0.87
CA ALA A 192 -16.77 -0.26 1.98
C ALA A 192 -16.53 -1.69 1.45
N PRO A 193 -15.40 -2.34 1.81
CA PRO A 193 -15.15 -3.70 1.41
C PRO A 193 -16.25 -4.64 1.89
N THR A 194 -16.59 -5.63 1.05
CA THR A 194 -17.57 -6.67 1.38
C THR A 194 -16.89 -8.03 1.40
N GLY A 195 -17.39 -8.93 2.25
CA GLY A 195 -16.82 -10.27 2.41
C GLY A 195 -15.47 -10.30 3.15
N ALA A 196 -14.91 -11.51 3.25
CA ALA A 196 -13.64 -11.73 3.92
C ALA A 196 -12.47 -11.32 2.99
N PRO A 197 -11.45 -10.60 3.49
CA PRO A 197 -10.25 -10.33 2.71
C PRO A 197 -9.42 -11.60 2.52
N HIS A 198 -8.66 -11.64 1.44
CA HIS A 198 -7.45 -12.45 1.37
C HIS A 198 -6.38 -11.84 2.28
N VAL A 199 -5.76 -12.65 3.14
CA VAL A 199 -4.86 -12.18 4.20
C VAL A 199 -3.49 -12.83 4.07
N LEU A 200 -2.49 -12.01 3.76
CA LEU A 200 -1.08 -12.40 3.73
C LEU A 200 -0.28 -11.63 4.77
N TRP A 201 0.76 -12.26 5.29
CA TRP A 201 1.77 -11.62 6.12
C TRP A 201 3.16 -11.86 5.54
N THR A 202 4.09 -10.95 5.83
CA THR A 202 5.50 -11.09 5.45
C THR A 202 6.37 -10.56 6.59
N PRO A 203 7.54 -11.18 6.86
CA PRO A 203 8.52 -10.62 7.79
C PRO A 203 9.18 -9.34 7.24
N GLY A 204 9.04 -9.07 5.94
CA GLY A 204 9.59 -7.89 5.27
C GLY A 204 10.28 -8.22 3.96
N VAL A 205 10.46 -7.18 3.14
CA VAL A 205 11.19 -7.25 1.86
C VAL A 205 11.87 -5.90 1.62
N ASP A 206 13.03 -5.93 1.00
CA ASP A 206 13.71 -4.70 0.57
C ASP A 206 13.07 -4.16 -0.71
N VAL A 207 12.71 -2.88 -0.69
CA VAL A 207 12.04 -2.19 -1.81
C VAL A 207 12.84 -0.97 -2.21
N ARG A 208 13.06 -0.80 -3.51
CA ARG A 208 13.73 0.36 -4.11
C ARG A 208 12.81 1.03 -5.11
N PHE A 209 12.60 2.33 -4.92
CA PHE A 209 11.86 3.18 -5.86
C PHE A 209 12.85 3.92 -6.76
N GLY A 210 12.69 3.76 -8.07
CA GLY A 210 13.43 4.54 -9.05
C GLY A 210 12.76 5.89 -9.33
N ARG A 211 13.43 6.74 -10.12
CA ARG A 211 12.93 8.09 -10.42
C ARG A 211 11.62 8.03 -11.23
N PRO A 212 10.60 8.81 -10.86
CA PRO A 212 9.38 8.91 -11.64
C PRO A 212 9.63 9.58 -12.99
N ARG A 213 8.98 9.07 -14.03
CA ARG A 213 8.95 9.61 -15.40
C ARG A 213 7.50 9.74 -15.86
N LEU A 214 7.25 10.57 -16.87
CA LEU A 214 5.94 10.58 -17.52
C LEU A 214 5.65 9.20 -18.12
N ALA A 215 4.44 8.71 -17.87
CA ALA A 215 3.99 7.38 -18.27
C ALA A 215 3.68 7.30 -19.75
#